data_AF-A0A838RW33-F1
#
_entry.id   AF-A0A838RW33-F1
#
_cell.length_a   1.000
_cell.length_b   1.000
_cell.length_c   1.000
_cell.angle_alpha   90.00
_cell.angle_beta   90.00
_cell.angle_gamma   90.00
#
_symmetry.space_group_name_H-M   'P 1'
#
loop_
_entity.id
_entity.type
_entity.pdbx_description
1 polymer ?
#
loop_
_entity_poly.entity_id
_entity_poly.type
_entity_poly.pdbx_seq_one_letter_code
_entity_poly.pdbx_strand_id
1 'polypeptide(L)'
;MRLTAPALELRKTPLNAAHRRMGGRMVDFGGWDMPVQYPAGTIEEHLRTRTHAGLFDVSHMGEIDVRGPGSIAFINSITSNDASKLIDGQAQYSALTTPQGTVIDDLLVYRFAADKFTLVVNAGTTIKDWDWITSQPRDESVELRNVSSEYCQLALQGPDALKMLQKLTDLPLEEIRYYHFDQGEVDGVPAIVSRTGYTGEDGFEVYAAADKAEQLWDKILDAGNTGSPEGVLPCGLAARNTLRLEAAMALYGHEIDETTTLLEANLGWICKLNKGAFVGREALAKQKEEGVKRRLAGFEITERGIARDGQEVVIDGAKVGRVTSGSPAPFLKKNIGLTYVPVEFAGEGQQVHIDVRGRLVAAQIVKTPFYKRAQ
;
A
#
# COMPACT_ATOMS: atom_id res chain seq x y z
N MET A 1 -20.57 -37.95 -7.99
CA MET A 1 -21.05 -36.59 -7.70
C MET A 1 -20.04 -35.95 -6.76
N ARG A 2 -19.08 -35.17 -7.28
CA ARG A 2 -18.11 -34.47 -6.43
C ARG A 2 -18.83 -33.26 -5.84
N LEU A 3 -19.07 -33.28 -4.54
CA LEU A 3 -19.50 -32.12 -3.78
C LEU A 3 -18.36 -31.09 -3.85
N THR A 4 -18.51 -30.09 -4.73
CA THR A 4 -17.70 -28.87 -4.67
C THR A 4 -18.09 -28.16 -3.38
N ALA A 5 -17.11 -27.90 -2.51
CA ALA A 5 -17.30 -26.98 -1.40
C ALA A 5 -17.90 -25.66 -1.95
N PRO A 6 -18.88 -25.04 -1.26
CA PRO A 6 -19.39 -23.75 -1.69
C PRO A 6 -18.22 -22.77 -1.77
N ALA A 7 -18.05 -22.11 -2.92
CA ALA A 7 -17.11 -21.01 -3.04
C ALA A 7 -17.50 -19.96 -1.98
N LEU A 8 -16.53 -19.54 -1.16
CA LEU A 8 -16.74 -18.45 -0.21
C LEU A 8 -17.28 -17.24 -0.95
N GLU A 9 -18.36 -16.63 -0.45
CA GLU A 9 -18.89 -15.41 -1.04
C GLU A 9 -17.88 -14.28 -0.83
N LEU A 10 -17.38 -13.72 -1.93
CA LEU A 10 -16.41 -12.62 -1.89
C LEU A 10 -17.07 -11.34 -1.37
N ARG A 11 -16.34 -10.61 -0.52
CA ARG A 11 -16.73 -9.28 -0.05
C ARG A 11 -16.76 -8.30 -1.23
N LYS A 12 -17.61 -7.27 -1.16
CA LYS A 12 -17.81 -6.28 -2.23
C LYS A 12 -17.63 -4.88 -1.67
N THR A 13 -16.91 -4.03 -2.39
CA THR A 13 -16.88 -2.60 -2.10
C THR A 13 -18.22 -1.96 -2.52
N PRO A 14 -18.54 -0.77 -2.00
CA PRO A 14 -19.71 -0.01 -2.48
C PRO A 14 -19.72 0.24 -3.99
N LEU A 15 -18.55 0.23 -4.64
CA LEU A 15 -18.39 0.44 -6.08
C LEU A 15 -18.45 -0.83 -6.94
N ASN A 16 -18.64 -2.02 -6.36
CA ASN A 16 -18.60 -3.28 -7.11
C ASN A 16 -19.56 -3.29 -8.32
N ALA A 17 -20.77 -2.74 -8.16
CA ALA A 17 -21.73 -2.63 -9.27
C ALA A 17 -21.23 -1.67 -10.37
N ALA A 18 -20.64 -0.54 -9.99
CA ALA A 18 -20.05 0.42 -10.92
C ALA A 18 -18.90 -0.20 -11.72
N HIS A 19 -18.00 -0.93 -11.04
CA HIS A 19 -16.89 -1.64 -11.68
C HIS A 19 -17.36 -2.56 -12.80
N ARG A 20 -18.44 -3.30 -12.56
CA ARG A 20 -19.04 -4.21 -13.56
C ARG A 20 -19.68 -3.46 -14.72
N ARG A 21 -20.40 -2.36 -14.45
CA ARG A 21 -20.99 -1.49 -15.50
C ARG A 21 -19.92 -0.89 -16.41
N MET A 22 -18.76 -0.55 -15.84
CA MET A 22 -17.60 0.00 -16.58
C MET A 22 -16.77 -1.08 -17.30
N GLY A 23 -17.18 -2.34 -17.26
CA GLY A 23 -16.46 -3.45 -17.91
C GLY A 23 -15.20 -3.89 -17.18
N GLY A 24 -15.10 -3.62 -15.87
CA GLY A 24 -14.02 -4.10 -15.02
C GLY A 24 -13.94 -5.62 -15.01
N ARG A 25 -12.75 -6.17 -15.24
CA ARG A 25 -12.50 -7.60 -15.10
C ARG A 25 -12.31 -7.92 -13.62
N MET A 26 -13.28 -8.57 -13.01
CA MET A 26 -13.29 -8.85 -11.58
C MET A 26 -12.49 -10.11 -11.23
N VAL A 27 -11.79 -10.09 -10.09
CA VAL A 27 -11.01 -11.22 -9.55
C VAL A 27 -11.18 -11.30 -8.02
N ASP A 28 -10.87 -12.47 -7.45
CA ASP A 28 -10.64 -12.59 -6.01
C ASP A 28 -9.30 -11.94 -5.65
N PHE A 29 -9.37 -10.90 -4.83
CA PHE A 29 -8.22 -10.24 -4.24
C PHE A 29 -8.38 -10.19 -2.72
N GLY A 30 -7.73 -11.12 -2.01
CA GLY A 30 -7.78 -11.16 -0.55
C GLY A 30 -9.20 -11.36 0.00
N GLY A 31 -10.05 -12.13 -0.70
CA GLY A 31 -11.44 -12.34 -0.31
C GLY A 31 -12.39 -11.18 -0.68
N TRP A 32 -11.95 -10.29 -1.58
CA TRP A 32 -12.76 -9.22 -2.17
C TRP A 32 -12.93 -9.42 -3.68
N ASP A 33 -14.12 -9.11 -4.19
CA ASP A 33 -14.46 -9.11 -5.61
C ASP A 33 -14.14 -7.75 -6.23
N MET A 34 -12.93 -7.63 -6.80
CA MET A 34 -12.31 -6.35 -7.18
C MET A 34 -11.88 -6.32 -8.66
N PRO A 35 -11.88 -5.15 -9.33
CA PRO A 35 -11.43 -5.04 -10.71
C PRO A 35 -9.90 -5.15 -10.80
N VAL A 36 -9.40 -6.19 -11.48
CA VAL A 36 -7.95 -6.30 -11.77
C VAL A 36 -7.49 -5.30 -12.83
N GLN A 37 -8.38 -4.97 -13.76
CA GLN A 37 -8.19 -3.97 -14.83
C GLN A 37 -9.56 -3.58 -15.43
N TYR A 38 -9.59 -2.47 -16.13
CA TYR A 38 -10.70 -1.96 -16.95
C TYR A 38 -10.40 -2.19 -18.45
N PRO A 39 -11.32 -1.82 -19.38
CA PRO A 39 -11.12 -2.05 -20.82
C PRO A 39 -9.86 -1.41 -21.42
N ALA A 40 -9.35 -0.31 -20.84
CA ALA A 40 -8.09 0.32 -21.26
C ALA A 40 -6.89 -0.64 -21.09
N GLY A 41 -6.95 -1.52 -20.09
CA GLY A 41 -5.91 -2.50 -19.80
C GLY A 41 -4.78 -1.95 -18.92
N THR A 42 -4.10 -2.86 -18.24
CA THR A 42 -3.11 -2.55 -17.19
C THR A 42 -2.00 -1.59 -17.63
N ILE A 43 -1.48 -1.73 -18.85
CA ILE A 43 -0.39 -0.89 -19.34
C ILE A 43 -0.87 0.55 -19.51
N GLU A 44 -2.05 0.75 -20.11
CA GLU A 44 -2.61 2.08 -20.33
C GLU A 44 -3.01 2.73 -19.01
N GLU A 45 -3.66 1.99 -18.11
CA GLU A 45 -3.98 2.45 -16.75
C GLU A 45 -2.72 2.92 -16.00
N HIS A 46 -1.65 2.14 -16.05
CA HIS A 46 -0.36 2.49 -15.45
C HIS A 46 0.24 3.76 -16.06
N LEU A 47 0.37 3.80 -17.39
CA LEU A 47 0.95 4.94 -18.10
C LEU A 47 0.11 6.21 -17.88
N ARG A 48 -1.21 6.06 -17.81
CA ARG A 48 -2.13 7.15 -17.50
C ARG A 48 -1.88 7.72 -16.12
N THR A 49 -1.71 6.88 -15.10
CA THR A 49 -1.36 7.36 -13.75
C THR A 49 -0.02 8.09 -13.74
N ARG A 50 0.97 7.63 -14.50
CA ARG A 50 2.31 8.27 -14.61
C ARG A 50 2.28 9.63 -15.31
N THR A 51 1.42 9.79 -16.32
CA THR A 51 1.45 10.94 -17.23
C THR A 51 0.30 11.94 -17.01
N HIS A 52 -0.79 11.50 -16.40
CA HIS A 52 -2.00 12.28 -16.14
C HIS A 52 -2.58 11.95 -14.76
N ALA A 53 -3.63 11.12 -14.69
CA ALA A 53 -4.21 10.65 -13.44
C ALA A 53 -4.89 9.29 -13.60
N GLY A 54 -4.79 8.44 -12.57
CA GLY A 54 -5.59 7.24 -12.39
C GLY A 54 -6.43 7.31 -11.13
N LEU A 55 -7.66 6.84 -11.21
CA LEU A 55 -8.59 6.72 -10.09
C LEU A 55 -8.74 5.26 -9.66
N PHE A 56 -8.49 4.97 -8.40
CA PHE A 56 -8.52 3.61 -7.85
C PHE A 56 -9.58 3.51 -6.75
N ASP A 57 -10.38 2.45 -6.78
CA ASP A 57 -11.20 2.06 -5.63
C ASP A 57 -10.32 1.27 -4.65
N VAL A 58 -10.11 1.87 -3.48
CA VAL A 58 -9.38 1.27 -2.36
C VAL A 58 -10.26 1.08 -1.13
N SER A 59 -11.59 1.09 -1.29
CA SER A 59 -12.58 0.88 -0.22
C SER A 59 -12.59 -0.53 0.38
N HIS A 60 -11.64 -1.38 -0.01
CA HIS A 60 -11.41 -2.70 0.57
C HIS A 60 -10.42 -2.64 1.74
N MET A 61 -9.69 -1.52 1.91
CA MET A 61 -8.84 -1.26 3.07
C MET A 61 -9.68 -1.23 4.36
N GLY A 62 -9.02 -1.39 5.51
CA GLY A 62 -9.68 -1.39 6.81
C GLY A 62 -9.44 -0.09 7.57
N GLU A 63 -10.47 0.43 8.23
CA GLU A 63 -10.40 1.61 9.07
C GLU A 63 -10.76 1.27 10.52
N ILE A 64 -9.86 1.60 11.44
CA ILE A 64 -10.04 1.36 12.87
C ILE A 64 -9.87 2.68 13.62
N ASP A 65 -10.96 3.16 14.20
CA ASP A 65 -10.97 4.33 15.07
C ASP A 65 -10.38 3.97 16.45
N VAL A 66 -9.50 4.83 16.94
CA VAL A 66 -8.93 4.77 18.30
C VAL A 66 -9.23 6.10 18.97
N ARG A 67 -10.03 6.07 20.05
CA ARG A 67 -10.53 7.27 20.71
C ARG A 67 -10.29 7.27 22.21
N GLY A 68 -10.16 8.47 22.77
CA GLY A 68 -10.04 8.75 24.20
C GLY A 68 -8.62 9.11 24.64
N PRO A 69 -8.45 9.61 25.88
CA PRO A 69 -7.19 10.22 26.36
C PRO A 69 -5.95 9.31 26.27
N GLY A 70 -6.12 7.99 26.40
CA GLY A 70 -5.03 7.02 26.30
C GLY A 70 -4.60 6.66 24.87
N SER A 71 -5.26 7.19 23.83
CA SER A 71 -5.11 6.74 22.44
C SER A 71 -3.67 6.83 21.94
N ILE A 72 -3.00 7.96 22.17
CA ILE A 72 -1.63 8.15 21.69
C ILE A 72 -0.65 7.17 22.33
N ALA A 73 -0.79 6.90 23.63
CA ALA A 73 0.06 5.95 24.34
C ALA A 73 -0.17 4.51 23.86
N PHE A 74 -1.43 4.13 23.64
CA PHE A 74 -1.80 2.84 23.08
C PHE A 74 -1.27 2.65 21.66
N ILE A 75 -1.51 3.59 20.75
CA ILE A 75 -0.99 3.52 19.38
C ILE A 75 0.54 3.45 19.40
N ASN A 76 1.18 4.22 20.27
CA ASN A 76 2.63 4.22 20.39
C ASN A 76 3.20 2.93 20.98
N SER A 77 2.41 2.10 21.68
CA SER A 77 2.87 0.79 22.19
C SER A 77 2.69 -0.35 21.18
N ILE A 78 1.78 -0.22 20.22
CA ILE A 78 1.49 -1.30 19.26
C ILE A 78 2.11 -1.08 17.87
N THR A 79 2.51 0.15 17.55
CA THR A 79 3.09 0.51 16.25
C THR A 79 4.61 0.69 16.33
N SER A 80 5.34 0.59 15.21
CA SER A 80 6.81 0.73 15.20
C SER A 80 7.32 2.18 15.13
N ASN A 81 6.55 3.10 14.53
CA ASN A 81 6.90 4.50 14.35
C ASN A 81 6.45 5.35 15.56
N ASP A 82 6.99 6.56 15.72
CA ASP A 82 6.71 7.41 16.88
C ASP A 82 5.44 8.24 16.67
N ALA A 83 4.29 7.66 17.02
CA ALA A 83 2.99 8.31 16.90
C ALA A 83 2.90 9.61 17.71
N SER A 84 3.67 9.75 18.80
CA SER A 84 3.68 10.97 19.61
C SER A 84 4.19 12.21 18.88
N LYS A 85 4.83 12.03 17.70
CA LYS A 85 5.31 13.11 16.83
C LYS A 85 4.26 13.62 15.86
N LEU A 86 3.15 12.91 15.67
CA LEU A 86 2.05 13.38 14.86
C LEU A 86 1.45 14.66 15.47
N ILE A 87 1.05 15.58 14.62
CA ILE A 87 0.15 16.69 14.96
C ILE A 87 -1.23 16.46 14.34
N ASP A 88 -2.22 17.24 14.76
CA ASP A 88 -3.57 17.16 14.20
C ASP A 88 -3.53 17.48 12.69
N GLY A 89 -4.25 16.70 11.89
CA GLY A 89 -4.20 16.79 10.41
C GLY A 89 -2.98 16.09 9.79
N GLN A 90 -2.23 15.29 10.55
CA GLN A 90 -1.09 14.53 10.05
C GLN A 90 -1.33 13.03 10.08
N ALA A 91 -0.83 12.34 9.06
CA ALA A 91 -0.72 10.89 9.00
C ALA A 91 0.75 10.45 9.07
N GLN A 92 1.00 9.18 9.42
CA GLN A 92 2.31 8.56 9.26
C GLN A 92 2.21 7.09 8.88
N TYR A 93 3.20 6.61 8.15
CA TYR A 93 3.37 5.19 7.89
C TYR A 93 4.03 4.51 9.08
N SER A 94 3.57 3.32 9.40
CA SER A 94 4.07 2.51 10.50
C SER A 94 3.80 1.02 10.25
N ALA A 95 4.25 0.16 11.15
CA ALA A 95 3.90 -1.26 11.16
C ALA A 95 3.38 -1.70 12.53
N LEU A 96 2.50 -2.71 12.51
CA LEU A 96 2.24 -3.60 13.64
C LEU A 96 3.28 -4.73 13.59
N THR A 97 3.86 -5.06 14.72
CA THR A 97 4.92 -6.08 14.78
C THR A 97 4.63 -7.17 15.80
N THR A 98 5.13 -8.36 15.52
CA THR A 98 5.19 -9.47 16.48
C THR A 98 6.23 -9.15 17.57
N PRO A 99 6.25 -9.89 18.69
CA PRO A 99 7.34 -9.80 19.67
C PRO A 99 8.74 -10.08 19.08
N GLN A 100 8.82 -10.80 17.95
CA GLN A 100 10.04 -11.09 17.22
C GLN A 100 10.46 -9.95 16.27
N GLY A 101 9.67 -8.87 16.18
CA GLY A 101 9.95 -7.74 15.30
C GLY A 101 9.59 -7.98 13.83
N THR A 102 8.89 -9.07 13.52
CA THR A 102 8.34 -9.35 12.20
C THR A 102 7.01 -8.65 11.99
N VAL A 103 6.60 -8.47 10.72
CA VAL A 103 5.49 -7.58 10.38
C VAL A 103 4.15 -8.31 10.44
N ILE A 104 3.25 -7.85 11.29
CA ILE A 104 1.85 -8.29 11.31
C ILE A 104 1.08 -7.57 10.21
N ASP A 105 1.27 -6.25 10.10
CA ASP A 105 0.79 -5.47 8.98
C ASP A 105 1.56 -4.14 8.90
N ASP A 106 1.58 -3.52 7.73
CA ASP A 106 1.89 -2.11 7.57
C ASP A 106 0.62 -1.26 7.48
N LEU A 107 0.66 -0.02 7.98
CA LEU A 107 -0.52 0.83 8.08
C LEU A 107 -0.19 2.32 8.06
N LEU A 108 -1.24 3.12 7.90
CA LEU A 108 -1.22 4.54 8.19
C LEU A 108 -1.89 4.84 9.54
N VAL A 109 -1.28 5.73 10.32
CA VAL A 109 -1.86 6.30 11.54
C VAL A 109 -2.23 7.75 11.26
N TYR A 110 -3.52 8.06 11.27
CA TYR A 110 -4.07 9.42 11.12
C TYR A 110 -4.37 10.02 12.49
N ARG A 111 -3.93 11.25 12.74
CA ARG A 111 -4.25 12.00 13.96
C ARG A 111 -5.21 13.14 13.65
N PHE A 112 -6.45 13.04 14.14
CA PHE A 112 -7.47 14.09 14.00
C PHE A 112 -7.44 15.07 15.17
N ALA A 113 -7.22 14.56 16.37
CA ALA A 113 -7.11 15.32 17.60
C ALA A 113 -6.19 14.58 18.58
N ALA A 114 -5.88 15.18 19.72
CA ALA A 114 -5.07 14.57 20.77
C ALA A 114 -5.59 13.18 21.25
N ASP A 115 -6.89 12.94 21.13
CA ASP A 115 -7.62 11.76 21.59
C ASP A 115 -8.46 11.10 20.49
N LYS A 116 -8.20 11.41 19.20
CA LYS A 116 -8.94 10.85 18.06
C LYS A 116 -7.99 10.50 16.93
N PHE A 117 -7.92 9.22 16.62
CA PHE A 117 -7.06 8.66 15.59
C PHE A 117 -7.81 7.64 14.74
N THR A 118 -7.33 7.41 13.54
CA THR A 118 -7.78 6.30 12.68
C THR A 118 -6.56 5.56 12.16
N LEU A 119 -6.60 4.23 12.24
CA LEU A 119 -5.62 3.34 11.64
C LEU A 119 -6.18 2.82 10.32
N VAL A 120 -5.43 2.99 9.23
CA VAL A 120 -5.80 2.44 7.91
C VAL A 120 -4.90 1.24 7.61
N VAL A 121 -5.47 0.04 7.66
CA VAL A 121 -4.79 -1.26 7.55
C VAL A 121 -5.09 -1.95 6.20
N ASN A 122 -4.29 -2.94 5.83
CA ASN A 122 -4.47 -3.63 4.56
C ASN A 122 -5.79 -4.43 4.50
N ALA A 123 -6.36 -4.53 3.31
CA ALA A 123 -7.63 -5.19 3.05
C ALA A 123 -7.66 -6.69 3.36
N GLY A 124 -6.54 -7.38 3.07
CA GLY A 124 -6.39 -8.82 3.28
C GLY A 124 -6.19 -9.18 4.75
N THR A 125 -5.79 -8.22 5.58
CA THR A 125 -5.41 -8.42 6.98
C THR A 125 -6.38 -7.75 7.96
N THR A 126 -7.35 -6.95 7.50
CA THR A 126 -8.27 -6.16 8.35
C THR A 126 -8.83 -6.92 9.57
N ILE A 127 -9.30 -8.16 9.39
CA ILE A 127 -9.83 -8.98 10.50
C ILE A 127 -8.72 -9.36 11.47
N LYS A 128 -7.59 -9.84 10.93
CA LYS A 128 -6.41 -10.22 11.72
C LYS A 128 -5.87 -9.04 12.51
N ASP A 129 -5.82 -7.85 11.91
CA ASP A 129 -5.29 -6.66 12.54
C ASP A 129 -6.24 -6.13 13.60
N TRP A 130 -7.56 -6.17 13.35
CA TRP A 130 -8.56 -5.88 14.38
C TRP A 130 -8.42 -6.80 15.59
N ASP A 131 -8.32 -8.11 15.38
CA ASP A 131 -8.15 -9.09 16.45
C ASP A 131 -6.82 -8.86 17.20
N TRP A 132 -5.74 -8.59 16.45
CA TRP A 132 -4.44 -8.28 17.03
C TRP A 132 -4.49 -7.02 17.90
N ILE A 133 -4.99 -5.89 17.36
CA ILE A 133 -5.07 -4.60 18.04
C ILE A 133 -5.96 -4.70 19.28
N THR A 134 -7.13 -5.34 19.17
CA THR A 134 -8.07 -5.46 20.30
C THR A 134 -7.56 -6.37 21.41
N SER A 135 -6.68 -7.33 21.10
CA SER A 135 -5.99 -8.17 22.09
C SER A 135 -4.89 -7.45 22.86
N GLN A 136 -4.40 -6.30 22.38
CA GLN A 136 -3.31 -5.58 23.03
C GLN A 136 -3.78 -4.92 24.34
N PRO A 137 -2.93 -4.90 25.39
CA PRO A 137 -3.22 -4.18 26.61
C PRO A 137 -3.46 -2.69 26.34
N ARG A 138 -4.57 -2.18 26.88
CA ARG A 138 -4.93 -0.76 26.79
C ARG A 138 -5.61 -0.30 28.07
N ASP A 139 -5.54 1.00 28.28
CA ASP A 139 -6.28 1.68 29.33
C ASP A 139 -7.80 1.66 29.04
N GLU A 140 -8.64 1.66 30.07
CA GLU A 140 -10.11 1.67 29.93
C GLU A 140 -10.63 2.93 29.22
N SER A 141 -9.83 4.02 29.21
CA SER A 141 -10.13 5.25 28.47
C SER A 141 -9.94 5.14 26.95
N VAL A 142 -9.47 4.01 26.43
CA VAL A 142 -9.28 3.79 24.98
C VAL A 142 -10.42 2.97 24.39
N GLU A 143 -11.22 3.62 23.56
CA GLU A 143 -12.25 3.00 22.73
C GLU A 143 -11.68 2.62 21.36
N LEU A 144 -11.98 1.40 20.93
CA LEU A 144 -11.64 0.89 19.59
C LEU A 144 -12.91 0.59 18.82
N ARG A 145 -13.00 1.05 17.58
CA ARG A 145 -14.12 0.73 16.68
C ARG A 145 -13.60 0.38 15.29
N ASN A 146 -14.00 -0.79 14.79
CA ASN A 146 -13.84 -1.10 13.38
C ASN A 146 -14.93 -0.36 12.61
N VAL A 147 -14.54 0.66 11.84
CA VAL A 147 -15.43 1.52 11.06
C VAL A 147 -15.28 1.28 9.56
N SER A 148 -14.60 0.20 9.16
CA SER A 148 -14.26 -0.06 7.75
C SER A 148 -15.49 -0.06 6.83
N SER A 149 -16.61 -0.63 7.29
CA SER A 149 -17.86 -0.67 6.53
C SER A 149 -18.57 0.69 6.39
N GLU A 150 -18.18 1.68 7.20
CA GLU A 150 -18.76 3.01 7.21
C GLU A 150 -18.14 3.91 6.11
N TYR A 151 -16.96 3.55 5.60
CA TYR A 151 -16.21 4.34 4.64
C TYR A 151 -16.18 3.74 3.23
N CYS A 152 -16.06 4.63 2.24
CA CYS A 152 -15.40 4.35 0.98
C CYS A 152 -14.08 5.11 0.92
N GLN A 153 -13.12 4.60 0.15
CA GLN A 153 -11.82 5.22 -0.03
C GLN A 153 -11.45 5.21 -1.52
N LEU A 154 -11.25 6.40 -2.08
CA LEU A 154 -10.87 6.60 -3.48
C LEU A 154 -9.48 7.21 -3.56
N ALA A 155 -8.57 6.61 -4.33
CA ALA A 155 -7.24 7.18 -4.55
C ALA A 155 -7.16 7.79 -5.95
N LEU A 156 -7.01 9.11 -6.03
CA LEU A 156 -6.73 9.83 -7.26
C LEU A 156 -5.24 10.16 -7.33
N GLN A 157 -4.53 9.57 -8.28
CA GLN A 157 -3.08 9.54 -8.30
C GLN A 157 -2.56 9.95 -9.67
N GLY A 158 -1.48 10.74 -9.72
CA GLY A 158 -0.85 11.23 -10.94
C GLY A 158 -0.60 12.74 -10.92
N PRO A 159 0.22 13.26 -11.86
CA PRO A 159 0.57 14.68 -11.94
C PRO A 159 -0.63 15.64 -12.04
N ASP A 160 -1.75 15.18 -12.62
CA ASP A 160 -2.95 16.02 -12.78
C ASP A 160 -3.94 15.92 -11.60
N ALA A 161 -3.68 15.03 -10.62
CA ALA A 161 -4.61 14.72 -9.53
C ALA A 161 -5.06 15.96 -8.73
N LEU A 162 -4.12 16.86 -8.41
CA LEU A 162 -4.41 18.10 -7.67
C LEU A 162 -5.40 18.97 -8.45
N LYS A 163 -5.07 19.29 -9.70
CA LYS A 163 -5.88 20.15 -10.57
C LYS A 163 -7.27 19.57 -10.78
N MET A 164 -7.38 18.24 -10.86
CA MET A 164 -8.66 17.57 -11.03
C MET A 164 -9.51 17.64 -9.75
N LEU A 165 -8.96 17.22 -8.61
CA LEU A 165 -9.70 17.17 -7.34
C LEU A 165 -10.08 18.56 -6.85
N GLN A 166 -9.24 19.58 -7.07
CA GLN A 166 -9.50 20.96 -6.66
C GLN A 166 -10.80 21.54 -7.26
N LYS A 167 -11.26 21.02 -8.41
CA LYS A 167 -12.54 21.44 -9.01
C LYS A 167 -13.76 21.01 -8.19
N LEU A 168 -13.59 20.05 -7.29
CA LEU A 168 -14.67 19.42 -6.55
C LEU A 168 -14.68 19.82 -5.07
N THR A 169 -13.71 20.61 -4.61
CA THR A 169 -13.57 20.96 -3.19
C THR A 169 -13.06 22.38 -2.99
N ASP A 170 -13.53 23.02 -1.92
CA ASP A 170 -13.03 24.30 -1.45
C ASP A 170 -11.78 24.16 -0.55
N LEU A 171 -11.38 22.93 -0.21
CA LEU A 171 -10.14 22.69 0.52
C LEU A 171 -8.94 23.19 -0.31
N PRO A 172 -7.97 23.92 0.29
CA PRO A 172 -6.79 24.37 -0.41
C PRO A 172 -5.79 23.21 -0.59
N LEU A 173 -5.98 22.38 -1.62
CA LEU A 173 -5.23 21.11 -1.77
C LEU A 173 -3.72 21.31 -1.92
N GLU A 174 -3.29 22.47 -2.44
CA GLU A 174 -1.86 22.84 -2.52
C GLU A 174 -1.21 22.96 -1.14
N GLU A 175 -1.97 23.36 -0.12
CA GLU A 175 -1.50 23.55 1.26
C GLU A 175 -1.42 22.22 2.03
N ILE A 176 -2.16 21.20 1.60
CA ILE A 176 -2.07 19.85 2.16
C ILE A 176 -0.72 19.26 1.75
N ARG A 177 0.21 19.20 2.71
CA ARG A 177 1.54 18.62 2.51
C ARG A 177 1.45 17.09 2.44
N TYR A 178 2.48 16.46 1.88
CA TYR A 178 2.59 14.99 1.89
C TYR A 178 2.41 14.44 3.31
N TYR A 179 1.63 13.36 3.45
CA TYR A 179 1.25 12.78 4.75
C TYR A 179 0.50 13.73 5.69
N HIS A 180 -0.16 14.75 5.15
CA HIS A 180 -1.17 15.52 5.86
C HIS A 180 -2.53 15.32 5.21
N PHE A 181 -3.57 15.70 5.93
CA PHE A 181 -4.94 15.63 5.50
C PHE A 181 -5.74 16.79 6.08
N ASP A 182 -6.89 17.05 5.48
CA ASP A 182 -7.88 17.97 6.02
C ASP A 182 -9.29 17.40 5.88
N GLN A 183 -10.24 17.98 6.59
CA GLN A 183 -11.66 17.62 6.56
C GLN A 183 -12.48 18.74 5.94
N GLY A 184 -13.31 18.40 4.95
CA GLY A 184 -14.14 19.36 4.23
C GLY A 184 -15.18 18.65 3.40
N GLU A 185 -15.47 19.19 2.22
CA GLU A 185 -16.42 18.59 1.28
C GLU A 185 -15.76 18.33 -0.07
N VAL A 186 -16.15 17.22 -0.72
CA VAL A 186 -15.83 16.92 -2.12
C VAL A 186 -17.16 16.67 -2.84
N ASP A 187 -17.49 17.47 -3.86
CA ASP A 187 -18.81 17.47 -4.51
C ASP A 187 -19.97 17.60 -3.49
N GLY A 188 -19.80 18.44 -2.47
CA GLY A 188 -20.79 18.64 -1.39
C GLY A 188 -20.92 17.44 -0.42
N VAL A 189 -20.07 16.43 -0.53
CA VAL A 189 -20.03 15.27 0.37
C VAL A 189 -18.97 15.50 1.45
N PRO A 190 -19.32 15.42 2.75
CA PRO A 190 -18.33 15.43 3.83
C PRO A 190 -17.26 14.36 3.63
N ALA A 191 -16.01 14.78 3.60
CA ALA A 191 -14.88 13.93 3.26
C ALA A 191 -13.62 14.28 4.05
N ILE A 192 -12.73 13.30 4.17
CA ILE A 192 -11.34 13.48 4.58
C ILE A 192 -10.51 13.39 3.31
N VAL A 193 -9.65 14.38 3.07
CA VAL A 193 -8.76 14.42 1.90
C VAL A 193 -7.32 14.40 2.39
N SER A 194 -6.59 13.33 2.10
CA SER A 194 -5.19 13.16 2.46
C SER A 194 -4.28 13.20 1.25
N ARG A 195 -3.11 13.82 1.36
CA ARG A 195 -2.08 13.78 0.30
C ARG A 195 -1.16 12.58 0.53
N THR A 196 -1.73 11.40 0.31
CA THR A 196 -1.12 10.08 0.43
C THR A 196 -1.33 9.27 -0.85
N GLY A 197 -0.63 8.14 -0.98
CA GLY A 197 -0.68 7.36 -2.21
C GLY A 197 0.22 6.15 -2.23
N TYR A 198 -0.03 5.26 -3.19
CA TYR A 198 0.65 3.99 -3.35
C TYR A 198 1.17 3.79 -4.78
N THR A 199 1.59 4.87 -5.42
CA THR A 199 1.94 4.88 -6.86
C THR A 199 3.33 5.45 -7.16
N GLY A 200 3.92 6.20 -6.22
CA GLY A 200 5.13 7.00 -6.46
C GLY A 200 4.87 8.35 -7.15
N GLU A 201 3.63 8.62 -7.55
CA GLU A 201 3.21 9.95 -8.03
C GLU A 201 2.73 10.84 -6.89
N ASP A 202 2.38 12.09 -7.24
CA ASP A 202 1.49 12.88 -6.40
C ASP A 202 0.06 12.38 -6.47
N GLY A 203 -0.75 12.77 -5.50
CA GLY A 203 -2.11 12.31 -5.44
C GLY A 203 -2.74 12.50 -4.08
N PHE A 204 -4.02 12.19 -4.05
CA PHE A 204 -4.85 12.28 -2.87
C PHE A 204 -5.63 11.00 -2.67
N GLU A 205 -5.95 10.72 -1.42
CA GLU A 205 -6.95 9.73 -1.04
C GLU A 205 -8.13 10.46 -0.40
N VAL A 206 -9.35 10.10 -0.84
CA VAL A 206 -10.60 10.69 -0.39
C VAL A 206 -11.37 9.62 0.37
N TYR A 207 -11.63 9.87 1.65
CA TYR A 207 -12.46 9.03 2.51
C TYR A 207 -13.80 9.72 2.71
N ALA A 208 -14.89 9.00 2.51
CA ALA A 208 -16.25 9.50 2.71
C ALA A 208 -17.19 8.37 3.14
N ALA A 209 -18.43 8.69 3.49
CA ALA A 209 -19.43 7.68 3.81
C ALA A 209 -19.61 6.68 2.65
N ALA A 210 -19.72 5.39 2.98
CA ALA A 210 -19.78 4.30 1.99
C ALA A 210 -20.92 4.46 0.96
N ASP A 211 -22.06 5.05 1.36
CA ASP A 211 -23.20 5.31 0.48
C ASP A 211 -22.97 6.42 -0.57
N LYS A 212 -21.86 7.17 -0.45
CA LYS A 212 -21.46 8.24 -1.38
C LYS A 212 -20.43 7.81 -2.40
N ALA A 213 -19.97 6.56 -2.35
CA ALA A 213 -18.88 6.08 -3.18
C ALA A 213 -19.15 6.27 -4.68
N GLU A 214 -20.34 5.88 -5.16
CA GLU A 214 -20.69 5.98 -6.58
C GLU A 214 -20.78 7.44 -7.04
N GLN A 215 -21.36 8.34 -6.22
CA GLN A 215 -21.38 9.77 -6.51
C GLN A 215 -19.96 10.33 -6.67
N LEU A 216 -19.10 10.11 -5.68
CA LEU A 216 -17.73 10.63 -5.70
C LEU A 216 -16.91 10.03 -6.84
N TRP A 217 -17.07 8.74 -7.11
CA TRP A 217 -16.41 8.06 -8.21
C TRP A 217 -16.75 8.69 -9.56
N ASP A 218 -18.03 8.81 -9.87
CA ASP A 218 -18.50 9.38 -11.13
C ASP A 218 -18.06 10.85 -11.27
N LYS A 219 -18.13 11.62 -10.17
CA LYS A 219 -17.75 13.03 -10.17
C LYS A 219 -16.28 13.27 -10.37
N ILE A 220 -15.42 12.44 -9.79
CA ILE A 220 -13.97 12.53 -10.01
C ILE A 220 -13.63 12.14 -11.46
N LEU A 221 -14.28 11.11 -12.01
CA LEU A 221 -14.11 10.73 -13.42
C LEU A 221 -14.55 11.85 -14.37
N ASP A 222 -15.70 12.47 -14.11
CA ASP A 222 -16.21 13.60 -14.89
C ASP A 222 -15.29 14.81 -14.79
N ALA A 223 -14.86 15.20 -13.59
CA ALA A 223 -13.94 16.32 -13.38
C ALA A 223 -12.57 16.11 -14.03
N GLY A 224 -12.15 14.84 -14.15
CA GLY A 224 -10.96 14.42 -14.86
C GLY A 224 -11.15 14.15 -16.35
N ASN A 225 -12.33 14.46 -16.93
CA ASN A 225 -12.66 14.28 -18.34
C ASN A 225 -12.46 12.83 -18.84
N THR A 226 -12.92 11.83 -18.09
CA THR A 226 -12.77 10.42 -18.51
C THR A 226 -13.33 10.18 -19.92
N GLY A 227 -12.67 9.31 -20.68
CA GLY A 227 -13.00 9.06 -22.09
C GLY A 227 -12.36 10.03 -23.10
N SER A 228 -11.74 11.12 -22.65
CA SER A 228 -10.88 11.95 -23.50
C SER A 228 -9.45 11.36 -23.61
N PRO A 229 -8.67 11.69 -24.66
CA PRO A 229 -7.32 11.15 -24.85
C PRO A 229 -6.31 11.42 -23.73
N GLU A 230 -6.55 12.46 -22.92
CA GLU A 230 -5.74 12.90 -21.78
C GLU A 230 -6.50 12.81 -20.44
N GLY A 231 -7.70 12.24 -20.45
CA GLY A 231 -8.56 12.18 -19.27
C GLY A 231 -8.13 11.14 -18.25
N VAL A 232 -8.59 11.31 -17.01
CA VAL A 232 -8.43 10.32 -15.95
C VAL A 232 -8.99 8.96 -16.39
N LEU A 233 -8.32 7.88 -16.01
CA LEU A 233 -8.84 6.52 -16.18
C LEU A 233 -9.17 5.88 -14.84
N PRO A 234 -10.24 5.06 -14.78
CA PRO A 234 -10.38 4.09 -13.70
C PRO A 234 -9.26 3.04 -13.82
N CYS A 235 -8.57 2.77 -12.73
CA CYS A 235 -7.42 1.87 -12.71
C CYS A 235 -7.66 0.68 -11.78
N GLY A 236 -7.30 -0.52 -12.24
CA GLY A 236 -7.46 -1.76 -11.50
C GLY A 236 -6.24 -2.14 -10.67
N LEU A 237 -6.37 -3.26 -9.94
CA LEU A 237 -5.35 -3.79 -9.03
C LEU A 237 -4.01 -4.10 -9.74
N ALA A 238 -4.01 -4.49 -11.01
CA ALA A 238 -2.78 -4.78 -11.73
C ALA A 238 -1.96 -3.52 -12.02
N ALA A 239 -2.62 -2.40 -12.35
CA ALA A 239 -1.94 -1.12 -12.52
C ALA A 239 -1.41 -0.63 -11.16
N ARG A 240 -2.21 -0.75 -10.09
CA ARG A 240 -1.76 -0.46 -8.72
C ARG A 240 -0.49 -1.24 -8.34
N ASN A 241 -0.45 -2.55 -8.64
CA ASN A 241 0.71 -3.39 -8.35
C ASN A 241 1.96 -3.02 -9.16
N THR A 242 1.82 -2.61 -10.42
CA THR A 242 2.99 -2.19 -11.23
C THR A 242 3.51 -0.82 -10.80
N LEU A 243 2.62 0.13 -10.46
CA LEU A 243 2.99 1.47 -9.99
C LEU A 243 3.75 1.43 -8.66
N ARG A 244 3.21 0.70 -7.67
CA ARG A 244 3.85 0.53 -6.35
C ARG A 244 5.21 -0.16 -6.46
N LEU A 245 5.33 -1.14 -7.37
CA LEU A 245 6.58 -1.88 -7.56
C LEU A 245 7.66 -0.98 -8.16
N GLU A 246 7.33 -0.16 -9.16
CA GLU A 246 8.25 0.84 -9.69
C GLU A 246 8.70 1.82 -8.59
N ALA A 247 7.80 2.22 -7.69
CA ALA A 247 8.12 3.03 -6.51
C ALA A 247 8.80 2.24 -5.37
N ALA A 248 9.06 0.93 -5.55
CA ALA A 248 9.59 -0.01 -4.56
C ALA A 248 8.86 0.02 -3.19
N MET A 249 7.55 0.24 -3.22
CA MET A 249 6.69 0.16 -2.04
C MET A 249 6.39 -1.31 -1.71
N ALA A 250 6.51 -1.66 -0.44
CA ALA A 250 6.25 -3.01 0.06
C ALA A 250 4.76 -3.34 -0.04
N LEU A 251 4.45 -4.61 -0.32
CA LEU A 251 3.09 -5.17 -0.23
C LEU A 251 3.08 -6.27 0.82
N TYR A 252 2.14 -6.20 1.77
CA TYR A 252 1.95 -7.25 2.77
C TYR A 252 1.65 -8.61 2.11
N GLY A 253 2.30 -9.66 2.60
CA GLY A 253 2.29 -11.01 2.02
C GLY A 253 3.27 -11.23 0.87
N HIS A 254 4.00 -10.18 0.45
CA HIS A 254 5.06 -10.25 -0.57
C HIS A 254 6.41 -9.84 0.01
N GLU A 255 6.59 -8.55 0.28
CA GLU A 255 7.84 -8.01 0.82
C GLU A 255 7.91 -8.10 2.35
N ILE A 256 6.76 -8.07 3.01
CA ILE A 256 6.64 -8.06 4.46
C ILE A 256 5.56 -9.04 4.89
N ASP A 257 5.85 -9.77 5.96
CA ASP A 257 4.98 -10.75 6.59
C ASP A 257 5.49 -11.07 8.00
N GLU A 258 4.81 -11.99 8.68
CA GLU A 258 5.14 -12.41 10.04
C GLU A 258 6.45 -13.22 10.13
N THR A 259 7.16 -13.45 9.03
CA THR A 259 8.48 -14.09 8.98
C THR A 259 9.62 -13.11 8.71
N THR A 260 9.30 -11.84 8.44
CA THR A 260 10.24 -10.84 7.92
C THR A 260 10.28 -9.63 8.84
N THR A 261 11.47 -9.23 9.27
CA THR A 261 11.60 -8.08 10.19
C THR A 261 11.61 -6.75 9.44
N LEU A 262 11.27 -5.66 10.15
CA LEU A 262 11.35 -4.31 9.60
C LEU A 262 12.74 -3.95 9.06
N LEU A 263 13.80 -4.44 9.71
CA LEU A 263 15.17 -4.13 9.29
C LEU A 263 15.59 -4.91 8.04
N GLU A 264 15.12 -6.15 7.88
CA GLU A 264 15.33 -6.93 6.64
C GLU A 264 14.64 -6.24 5.45
N ALA A 265 13.43 -5.72 5.68
CA ALA A 265 12.57 -5.09 4.66
C ALA A 265 12.96 -3.65 4.28
N ASN A 266 14.12 -3.14 4.72
CA ASN A 266 14.53 -1.74 4.59
C ASN A 266 13.54 -0.72 5.21
N LEU A 267 12.71 -1.16 6.16
CA LEU A 267 11.75 -0.31 6.89
C LEU A 267 12.31 0.23 8.21
N GLY A 268 13.64 0.25 8.37
CA GLY A 268 14.29 0.82 9.56
C GLY A 268 13.96 2.29 9.82
N TRP A 269 13.53 3.02 8.78
CA TRP A 269 13.13 4.43 8.90
C TRP A 269 11.82 4.63 9.70
N ILE A 270 10.93 3.63 9.77
CA ILE A 270 9.74 3.61 10.65
C ILE A 270 9.96 2.84 11.96
N CYS A 271 11.17 2.35 12.24
CA CYS A 271 11.49 1.63 13.47
C CYS A 271 12.13 2.59 14.49
N LYS A 272 11.32 3.26 15.31
CA LYS A 272 11.79 4.28 16.26
C LYS A 272 12.10 3.67 17.62
N LEU A 273 13.23 3.00 17.75
CA LEU A 273 13.66 2.31 18.98
C LEU A 273 13.76 3.20 20.25
N ASN A 274 13.85 4.52 20.05
CA ASN A 274 13.99 5.50 21.12
C ASN A 274 12.65 6.06 21.64
N LYS A 275 11.50 5.65 21.07
CA LYS A 275 10.18 6.19 21.45
C LYS A 275 9.58 5.60 22.74
N GLY A 276 10.31 4.70 23.39
CA GLY A 276 9.81 3.87 24.49
C GLY A 276 9.47 2.45 24.03
N ALA A 277 8.76 1.71 24.89
CA ALA A 277 8.37 0.33 24.63
C ALA A 277 7.30 0.23 23.55
N PHE A 278 7.47 -0.73 22.64
CA PHE A 278 6.45 -1.19 21.70
C PHE A 278 6.66 -2.67 21.40
N VAL A 279 5.62 -3.36 20.92
CA VAL A 279 5.70 -4.80 20.62
C VAL A 279 6.80 -5.07 19.58
N GLY A 280 7.75 -5.96 19.89
CA GLY A 280 8.86 -6.29 19.00
C GLY A 280 10.09 -5.39 19.10
N ARG A 281 10.06 -4.33 19.91
CA ARG A 281 11.20 -3.41 20.10
C ARG A 281 12.50 -4.13 20.46
N GLU A 282 12.46 -5.04 21.43
CA GLU A 282 13.67 -5.69 21.96
C GLU A 282 14.37 -6.54 20.88
N ALA A 283 13.60 -7.31 20.12
CA ALA A 283 14.11 -8.10 19.01
C ALA A 283 14.71 -7.20 17.90
N LEU A 284 14.04 -6.10 17.56
CA LEU A 284 14.53 -5.14 16.56
C LEU A 284 15.79 -4.38 17.03
N ALA A 285 15.86 -4.03 18.32
CA ALA A 285 17.05 -3.39 18.89
C ALA A 285 18.26 -4.34 18.83
N LYS A 286 18.08 -5.59 19.25
CA LYS A 286 19.11 -6.62 19.15
C LYS A 286 19.55 -6.86 17.70
N GLN A 287 18.59 -7.01 16.78
CA GLN A 287 18.91 -7.20 15.36
C GLN A 287 19.65 -6.00 14.76
N LYS A 288 19.38 -4.77 15.23
CA LYS A 288 20.11 -3.57 14.79
C LYS A 288 21.58 -3.60 15.23
N GLU A 289 21.87 -4.16 16.40
CA GLU A 289 23.25 -4.33 16.91
C GLU A 289 23.98 -5.48 16.20
N GLU A 290 23.30 -6.62 15.99
CA GLU A 290 23.88 -7.82 15.38
C GLU A 290 24.01 -7.73 13.86
N GLY A 291 23.18 -6.90 13.22
CA GLY A 291 23.04 -6.83 11.77
C GLY A 291 22.04 -7.83 11.20
N VAL A 292 21.47 -7.49 10.05
CA VAL A 292 20.57 -8.39 9.31
C VAL A 292 21.37 -9.39 8.47
N LYS A 293 20.85 -10.61 8.31
CA LYS A 293 21.51 -11.66 7.50
C LYS A 293 21.09 -11.64 6.03
N ARG A 294 19.87 -11.16 5.77
CA ARG A 294 19.31 -10.94 4.44
C ARG A 294 18.70 -9.55 4.37
N ARG A 295 18.55 -9.02 3.16
CA ARG A 295 17.96 -7.71 2.93
C ARG A 295 17.13 -7.72 1.65
N LEU A 296 16.05 -6.95 1.64
CA LEU A 296 15.27 -6.69 0.44
C LEU A 296 16.11 -5.88 -0.56
N ALA A 297 16.23 -6.37 -1.78
CA ALA A 297 16.96 -5.74 -2.87
C ALA A 297 16.07 -5.66 -4.12
N GLY A 298 16.25 -4.60 -4.91
CA GLY A 298 15.65 -4.51 -6.24
C GLY A 298 16.54 -5.16 -7.27
N PHE A 299 15.94 -5.77 -8.29
CA PHE A 299 16.65 -6.30 -9.44
C PHE A 299 15.98 -5.90 -10.75
N GLU A 300 16.79 -5.87 -11.81
CA GLU A 300 16.36 -5.71 -13.19
C GLU A 300 16.80 -6.94 -13.99
N ILE A 301 15.89 -7.53 -14.76
CA ILE A 301 16.21 -8.59 -15.72
C ILE A 301 16.99 -7.96 -16.88
N THR A 302 18.16 -8.52 -17.21
CA THR A 302 19.07 -7.97 -18.24
C THR A 302 18.95 -8.67 -19.60
N GLU A 303 18.09 -9.69 -19.70
CA GLU A 303 17.82 -10.39 -20.96
C GLU A 303 16.32 -10.66 -21.19
N ARG A 304 15.96 -11.46 -22.19
CA ARG A 304 14.55 -11.77 -22.45
C ARG A 304 13.98 -12.65 -21.35
N GLY A 305 13.11 -12.10 -20.50
CA GLY A 305 12.35 -12.86 -19.50
C GLY A 305 11.53 -11.94 -18.59
N ILE A 306 10.55 -12.51 -17.88
CA ILE A 306 9.73 -11.79 -16.90
C ILE A 306 9.79 -12.58 -15.59
N ALA A 307 10.31 -11.96 -14.54
CA ALA A 307 10.26 -12.52 -13.21
C ALA A 307 8.83 -12.49 -12.66
N ARG A 308 8.48 -13.49 -11.86
CA ARG A 308 7.21 -13.61 -11.15
C ARG A 308 7.49 -14.01 -9.71
N ASP A 309 6.54 -13.70 -8.85
CA ASP A 309 6.58 -13.96 -7.42
C ASP A 309 6.86 -15.44 -7.14
N GLY A 310 7.67 -15.69 -6.12
CA GLY A 310 8.04 -17.02 -5.65
C GLY A 310 9.11 -17.74 -6.49
N GLN A 311 9.56 -17.18 -7.61
CA GLN A 311 10.68 -17.74 -8.39
C GLN A 311 11.99 -17.68 -7.61
N GLU A 312 12.83 -18.69 -7.79
CA GLU A 312 14.11 -18.79 -7.10
C GLU A 312 15.11 -17.77 -7.66
N VAL A 313 15.89 -17.17 -6.77
CA VAL A 313 17.04 -16.33 -7.10
C VAL A 313 18.30 -17.16 -6.90
N VAL A 314 19.14 -17.21 -7.93
CA VAL A 314 20.31 -18.07 -8.02
C VAL A 314 21.57 -17.23 -8.21
N ILE A 315 22.59 -17.49 -7.40
CA ILE A 315 23.93 -16.91 -7.51
C ILE A 315 24.93 -18.07 -7.47
N ASP A 316 25.85 -18.12 -8.43
CA ASP A 316 26.87 -19.18 -8.53
C ASP A 316 26.32 -20.61 -8.44
N GLY A 317 25.12 -20.83 -8.99
CA GLY A 317 24.43 -22.12 -8.98
C GLY A 317 23.69 -22.47 -7.68
N ALA A 318 23.85 -21.65 -6.62
CA ALA A 318 23.15 -21.80 -5.36
C ALA A 318 21.86 -20.97 -5.32
N LYS A 319 20.78 -21.53 -4.75
CA LYS A 319 19.55 -20.79 -4.46
C LYS A 319 19.79 -19.93 -3.23
N VAL A 320 19.73 -18.61 -3.39
CA VAL A 320 20.05 -17.63 -2.34
C VAL A 320 18.83 -16.87 -1.83
N GLY A 321 17.71 -16.95 -2.54
CA GLY A 321 16.52 -16.17 -2.23
C GLY A 321 15.35 -16.51 -3.14
N ARG A 322 14.26 -15.76 -2.96
CA ARG A 322 13.06 -15.86 -3.81
C ARG A 322 12.57 -14.48 -4.18
N VAL A 323 12.05 -14.33 -5.38
CA VAL A 323 11.38 -13.11 -5.84
C VAL A 323 10.15 -12.90 -4.99
N THR A 324 10.02 -11.73 -4.36
CA THR A 324 8.83 -11.36 -3.57
C THR A 324 7.78 -10.75 -4.49
N SER A 325 8.21 -9.86 -5.37
CA SER A 325 7.38 -9.21 -6.39
C SER A 325 8.13 -9.14 -7.72
N GLY A 326 7.52 -9.60 -8.81
CA GLY A 326 8.11 -9.56 -10.15
C GLY A 326 7.09 -9.15 -11.22
N SER A 327 7.40 -8.09 -11.98
CA SER A 327 6.52 -7.61 -13.03
C SER A 327 7.26 -6.77 -14.08
N PRO A 328 6.74 -6.68 -15.32
CA PRO A 328 7.08 -5.58 -16.21
C PRO A 328 6.79 -4.23 -15.53
N ALA A 329 7.68 -3.26 -15.77
CA ALA A 329 7.57 -1.84 -15.41
C ALA A 329 7.24 -1.05 -16.69
N PRO A 330 5.94 -0.77 -16.96
CA PRO A 330 5.52 -0.19 -18.24
C PRO A 330 6.15 1.17 -18.52
N PHE A 331 6.31 2.02 -17.50
CA PHE A 331 6.88 3.36 -17.68
C PHE A 331 8.39 3.29 -17.95
N LEU A 332 9.09 2.46 -17.19
CA LEU A 332 10.54 2.28 -17.34
C LEU A 332 10.93 1.41 -18.55
N LYS A 333 9.98 0.66 -19.13
CA LYS A 333 10.18 -0.32 -20.20
C LYS A 333 11.19 -1.42 -19.83
N LYS A 334 11.13 -1.85 -18.57
CA LYS A 334 12.03 -2.84 -17.95
C LYS A 334 11.24 -3.99 -17.35
N ASN A 335 11.92 -5.09 -17.02
CA ASN A 335 11.38 -6.13 -16.17
C ASN A 335 12.11 -6.07 -14.84
N ILE A 336 11.38 -5.74 -13.79
CA ILE A 336 11.94 -5.46 -12.46
C ILE A 336 11.32 -6.40 -11.42
N GLY A 337 11.96 -6.46 -10.26
CA GLY A 337 11.37 -7.10 -9.11
C GLY A 337 12.12 -6.83 -7.83
N LEU A 338 11.54 -7.30 -6.73
CA LEU A 338 12.10 -7.26 -5.39
C LEU A 338 12.41 -8.70 -4.94
N THR A 339 13.45 -8.84 -4.13
CA THR A 339 13.84 -10.15 -3.57
C THR A 339 14.63 -9.98 -2.28
N TYR A 340 14.53 -10.97 -1.38
CA TYR A 340 15.47 -11.10 -0.27
C TYR A 340 16.68 -11.91 -0.70
N VAL A 341 17.87 -11.34 -0.50
CA VAL A 341 19.16 -12.01 -0.68
C VAL A 341 20.04 -11.83 0.56
N PRO A 342 21.03 -12.71 0.80
CA PRO A 342 22.07 -12.48 1.79
C PRO A 342 22.72 -11.11 1.62
N VAL A 343 23.10 -10.47 2.72
CA VAL A 343 23.58 -9.07 2.71
C VAL A 343 24.81 -8.85 1.82
N GLU A 344 25.67 -9.85 1.71
CA GLU A 344 26.85 -9.85 0.83
C GLU A 344 26.49 -9.79 -0.66
N PHE A 345 25.27 -10.18 -1.04
CA PHE A 345 24.78 -10.16 -2.42
C PHE A 345 23.77 -9.03 -2.69
N ALA A 346 23.46 -8.19 -1.70
CA ALA A 346 22.48 -7.11 -1.84
C ALA A 346 23.06 -5.83 -2.48
N GLY A 347 24.34 -5.84 -2.89
CA GLY A 347 25.02 -4.70 -3.48
C GLY A 347 24.58 -4.38 -4.91
N GLU A 348 24.45 -3.09 -5.22
CA GLU A 348 24.18 -2.63 -6.59
C GLU A 348 25.27 -3.16 -7.55
N GLY A 349 24.82 -3.69 -8.68
CA GLY A 349 25.69 -4.27 -9.69
C GLY A 349 25.88 -5.79 -9.59
N GLN A 350 25.51 -6.42 -8.46
CA GLN A 350 25.59 -7.87 -8.27
C GLN A 350 24.78 -8.61 -9.33
N GLN A 351 25.42 -9.55 -10.04
CA GLN A 351 24.75 -10.42 -11.00
C GLN A 351 24.00 -11.52 -10.27
N VAL A 352 22.76 -11.77 -10.69
CA VAL A 352 21.92 -12.85 -10.19
C VAL A 352 21.18 -13.50 -11.36
N HIS A 353 20.65 -14.70 -11.15
CA HIS A 353 19.75 -15.34 -12.10
C HIS A 353 18.40 -15.60 -11.44
N ILE A 354 17.32 -15.44 -12.22
CA ILE A 354 15.97 -15.81 -11.79
C ILE A 354 15.60 -17.12 -12.48
N ASP A 355 15.18 -18.13 -11.72
CA ASP A 355 14.68 -19.39 -12.27
C ASP A 355 13.26 -19.21 -12.83
N VAL A 356 13.18 -18.96 -14.14
CA VAL A 356 11.93 -18.84 -14.87
C VAL A 356 11.59 -20.19 -15.48
N ARG A 357 10.96 -21.05 -14.68
CA ARG A 357 10.44 -22.38 -15.09
C ARG A 357 11.55 -23.31 -15.62
N GLY A 358 12.66 -23.39 -14.91
CA GLY A 358 13.83 -24.21 -15.24
C GLY A 358 14.87 -23.50 -16.11
N ARG A 359 14.58 -22.29 -16.59
CA ARG A 359 15.54 -21.46 -17.32
C ARG A 359 16.05 -20.35 -16.42
N LEU A 360 17.35 -20.33 -16.19
CA LEU A 360 18.04 -19.24 -15.50
C LEU A 360 18.06 -18.00 -16.40
N VAL A 361 17.39 -16.94 -15.95
CA VAL A 361 17.32 -15.65 -16.65
C VAL A 361 18.23 -14.65 -15.95
N ALA A 362 19.18 -14.07 -16.68
CA ALA A 362 20.13 -13.10 -16.15
C ALA A 362 19.44 -11.82 -15.63
N ALA A 363 19.90 -11.35 -14.49
CA ALA A 363 19.42 -10.15 -13.82
C ALA A 363 20.55 -9.49 -13.02
N GLN A 364 20.35 -8.25 -12.63
CA GLN A 364 21.31 -7.49 -11.84
C GLN A 364 20.59 -6.81 -10.68
N ILE A 365 21.20 -6.81 -9.49
CA ILE A 365 20.75 -6.00 -8.37
C ILE A 365 20.93 -4.52 -8.71
N VAL A 366 19.87 -3.73 -8.56
CA VAL A 366 19.84 -2.30 -8.88
C VAL A 366 19.31 -1.50 -7.70
N LYS A 367 19.61 -0.20 -7.70
CA LYS A 367 19.11 0.72 -6.69
C LYS A 367 17.59 0.86 -6.74
N THR A 368 16.96 0.89 -5.56
CA THR A 368 15.55 1.22 -5.39
C THR A 368 15.36 2.63 -4.80
N PRO A 369 14.21 3.29 -5.05
CA PRO A 369 13.13 2.87 -5.94
C PRO A 369 13.56 2.88 -7.42
N PHE A 370 12.88 2.10 -8.26
CA PHE A 370 13.18 2.04 -9.70
C PHE A 370 12.72 3.30 -10.43
N TYR A 371 11.66 3.91 -9.91
CA TYR A 371 11.10 5.16 -10.35
C TYR A 371 10.99 6.13 -9.18
N LYS A 372 11.29 7.39 -9.43
CA LYS A 372 11.01 8.50 -8.52
C LYS A 372 10.57 9.69 -9.37
N ARG A 373 9.41 10.27 -9.07
CA ARG A 373 8.93 11.48 -9.75
C ARG A 373 9.95 12.61 -9.63
N ALA A 374 10.05 13.44 -10.67
CA ALA A 374 10.80 14.70 -10.59
C ALA A 374 10.11 15.62 -9.56
N GLN A 375 10.89 16.35 -8.77
CA GLN A 375 10.36 17.28 -7.76
C GLN A 375 9.95 18.60 -8.37
#